data_AF-A0A962B3Q7-F1
#
_entry.id   AF-A0A962B3Q7-F1
#
_cell.length_a   1.000
_cell.length_b   1.000
_cell.length_c   1.000
_cell.angle_alpha   90.00
_cell.angle_beta   90.00
_cell.angle_gamma   90.00
#
_symmetry.space_group_name_H-M   'P 1'
#
loop_
_entity.id
_entity.type
_entity.pdbx_description
1 polymer ?
#
loop_
_entity_poly.entity_id
_entity_poly.type
_entity_poly.pdbx_seq_one_letter_code
_entity_poly.pdbx_strand_id
1 'polypeptide(L)'
;LPTRRRLYRSGGRGAWRRSAPEESFLGTLDVAAEEDGNVGARLRLRILPPAARFSMDAGGEALSVSGLPAGWTLRVEDATPAVINEAGSAQVPLPAGGVRKARLRLRAAAPDGAETLDWQLALPATRAYLAGPDGSILETQREITLHDLRDWRVLPAHVGQTDLSLRLVAPGLGGITSPLAVRVHGEAPLSSIRDLVDDLLSHGGPDAEVRLRALADGHESPRLLVRRFLGETHLTEDGVILRTHGAPGDERTLPDLVAINIDAPGPAVAAPNAPPAAMGNVLGPGRWFFLPSLHGQPLRPPRPLVVEPDAGQEATTDQDDRLHAAGTGRTRAARVEAYAAIFRDGVDVQHIMALERAIDALTTHGASPSALDQVLALERVSAVAVRLLVRADVSDLSDRLELERHGARRWAFVAPRDWGAAVASELASLTTSLAAIPALAERAETLAREQMARRVREILTLRPDLDGHLALGLMEARLAAPPDLMHWLGRMPSAFGDPEGTLLRLADAAARRHGESDLSFPDLRVAAQPAAFVRFADHVNGLIEAPLFVSEVAFGLRAAPQGRTGVQLLRCIHLDPSHFDLALPAAMAWQAMRLSRK
;
A
#
# COMPACT_ATOMS: atom_id res chain seq x y z
N LEU A 1 18.83 -37.68 25.70
CA LEU A 1 18.86 -37.33 24.26
C LEU A 1 20.05 -38.05 23.65
N PRO A 2 19.87 -38.88 22.61
CA PRO A 2 21.00 -39.52 21.94
C PRO A 2 21.92 -38.42 21.39
N THR A 3 23.23 -38.63 21.48
CA THR A 3 24.24 -37.67 21.02
C THR A 3 24.12 -37.45 19.51
N ARG A 4 23.39 -36.42 19.07
CA ARG A 4 23.39 -35.96 17.68
C ARG A 4 24.81 -35.58 17.29
N ARG A 5 25.42 -36.35 16.39
CA ARG A 5 26.77 -36.06 15.87
C ARG A 5 26.63 -35.16 14.64
N ARG A 6 27.49 -34.15 14.54
CA ARG A 6 27.51 -33.23 13.39
C ARG A 6 28.52 -33.75 12.37
N LEU A 7 28.06 -34.01 11.15
CA LEU A 7 28.91 -34.38 10.02
C LEU A 7 29.00 -33.20 9.05
N TYR A 8 30.13 -33.04 8.36
CA TYR A 8 30.27 -32.08 7.28
C TYR A 8 30.96 -32.66 6.04
N ARG A 9 30.74 -32.05 4.87
CA ARG A 9 31.48 -32.29 3.63
C ARG A 9 31.60 -31.01 2.79
N SER A 10 32.72 -30.83 2.10
CA SER A 10 33.02 -29.65 1.28
C SER A 10 32.46 -29.78 -0.15
N GLY A 11 31.93 -28.70 -0.72
CA GLY A 11 31.49 -28.63 -2.12
C GLY A 11 30.38 -29.62 -2.52
N GLY A 12 29.71 -30.24 -1.55
CA GLY A 12 28.72 -31.30 -1.77
C GLY A 12 29.29 -32.60 -2.35
N ARG A 13 30.62 -32.75 -2.42
CA ARG A 13 31.35 -33.91 -2.96
C ARG A 13 32.27 -34.53 -1.90
N GLY A 14 32.49 -35.83 -1.95
CA GLY A 14 33.37 -36.55 -1.02
C GLY A 14 32.69 -37.10 0.24
N ALA A 15 33.51 -37.72 1.11
CA ALA A 15 33.05 -38.40 2.32
C ALA A 15 32.70 -37.43 3.46
N TRP A 16 31.70 -37.80 4.25
CA TRP A 16 31.33 -37.07 5.47
C TRP A 16 32.43 -37.17 6.53
N ARG A 17 32.80 -36.03 7.10
CA ARG A 17 33.85 -35.89 8.12
C ARG A 17 33.25 -35.45 9.45
N ARG A 18 33.91 -35.84 10.55
CA ARG A 18 33.50 -35.54 11.93
C ARG A 18 34.27 -34.38 12.59
N SER A 19 35.32 -33.86 11.94
CA SER A 19 36.11 -32.71 12.40
C SER A 19 35.38 -31.37 12.15
N ALA A 20 35.98 -30.24 12.52
CA ALA A 20 35.56 -28.94 11.96
C ALA A 20 36.30 -28.73 10.62
N PRO A 21 35.76 -27.90 9.69
CA PRO A 21 36.57 -27.41 8.58
C PRO A 21 37.78 -26.61 9.11
N GLU A 22 38.83 -26.52 8.30
CA GLU A 22 40.01 -25.69 8.63
C GLU A 22 39.59 -24.22 8.84
N GLU A 23 40.29 -23.47 9.70
CA GLU A 23 39.94 -22.07 9.97
C GLU A 23 40.05 -21.18 8.73
N SER A 24 40.94 -21.53 7.80
CA SER A 24 41.10 -20.90 6.50
C SER A 24 40.09 -21.38 5.46
N PHE A 25 39.14 -22.26 5.79
CA PHE A 25 38.20 -22.80 4.81
C PHE A 25 37.35 -21.69 4.19
N LEU A 26 37.43 -21.57 2.88
CA LEU A 26 36.57 -20.74 2.05
C LEU A 26 35.85 -21.66 1.07
N GLY A 27 34.51 -21.64 1.08
CA GLY A 27 33.74 -22.59 0.26
C GLY A 27 32.34 -22.86 0.79
N THR A 28 31.73 -23.86 0.18
CA THR A 28 30.40 -24.38 0.47
C THR A 28 30.53 -25.63 1.33
N LEU A 29 29.79 -25.66 2.42
CA LEU A 29 29.81 -26.73 3.40
C LEU A 29 28.42 -27.35 3.51
N ASP A 30 28.27 -28.63 3.21
CA ASP A 30 27.07 -29.36 3.61
C ASP A 30 27.28 -29.88 5.04
N VAL A 31 26.38 -29.56 5.95
CA VAL A 31 26.38 -30.03 7.34
C VAL A 31 25.15 -30.88 7.56
N ALA A 32 25.27 -31.99 8.27
CA ALA A 32 24.15 -32.88 8.56
C ALA A 32 24.15 -33.38 10.00
N ALA A 33 22.95 -33.68 10.50
CA ALA A 33 22.78 -34.43 11.74
C ALA A 33 22.86 -35.93 11.43
N GLU A 34 23.72 -36.65 12.16
CA GLU A 34 23.80 -38.11 12.16
C GLU A 34 23.01 -38.66 13.36
N GLU A 35 22.06 -39.56 13.09
CA GLU A 35 21.29 -40.29 14.10
C GLU A 35 21.26 -41.77 13.70
N ASP A 36 21.73 -42.66 14.59
CA ASP A 36 21.82 -44.11 14.38
C ASP A 36 22.49 -44.56 13.08
N GLY A 37 23.56 -43.85 12.66
CA GLY A 37 24.31 -44.14 11.43
C GLY A 37 23.64 -43.62 10.15
N ASN A 38 22.47 -42.99 10.26
CA ASN A 38 21.78 -42.37 9.15
C ASN A 38 22.00 -40.85 9.12
N VAL A 39 22.25 -40.32 7.93
CA VAL A 39 22.40 -38.88 7.69
C VAL A 39 21.02 -38.27 7.51
N GLY A 40 20.53 -37.56 8.53
CA GLY A 40 19.24 -36.88 8.56
C GLY A 40 19.27 -35.50 7.90
N ALA A 41 18.64 -34.50 8.55
CA ALA A 41 18.49 -33.14 8.02
C ALA A 41 19.84 -32.52 7.62
N ARG A 42 19.86 -31.85 6.46
CA ARG A 42 21.06 -31.27 5.84
C ARG A 42 20.90 -29.76 5.68
N LEU A 43 21.95 -29.02 5.96
CA LEU A 43 22.09 -27.59 5.73
C LEU A 43 23.27 -27.34 4.81
N ARG A 44 23.08 -26.50 3.79
CA ARG A 44 24.17 -26.02 2.95
C ARG A 44 24.54 -24.60 3.39
N LEU A 45 25.80 -24.43 3.78
CA LEU A 45 26.35 -23.18 4.27
C LEU A 45 27.38 -22.65 3.27
N ARG A 46 27.49 -21.33 3.14
CA ARG A 46 28.64 -20.65 2.50
C ARG A 46 29.50 -20.07 3.61
N ILE A 47 30.77 -20.44 3.65
CA ILE A 47 31.69 -20.11 4.74
C ILE A 47 32.72 -19.11 4.21
N LEU A 48 32.96 -18.03 4.97
CA LEU A 48 34.17 -17.21 4.87
C LEU A 48 35.07 -17.47 6.09
N PRO A 49 36.41 -17.43 5.91
CA PRO A 49 37.34 -17.51 7.02
C PRO A 49 37.09 -16.40 8.06
N PRO A 50 37.22 -16.68 9.37
CA PRO A 50 37.06 -15.65 10.41
C PRO A 50 38.06 -14.49 10.30
N ALA A 51 39.23 -14.77 9.72
CA ALA A 51 40.28 -13.79 9.46
C ALA A 51 40.00 -12.92 8.21
N ALA A 52 38.96 -13.24 7.42
CA ALA A 52 38.65 -12.49 6.22
C ALA A 52 38.30 -11.04 6.56
N ARG A 53 38.99 -10.10 5.93
CA ARG A 53 38.72 -8.66 6.04
C ARG A 53 38.64 -8.06 4.65
N PHE A 54 37.71 -7.13 4.50
CA PHE A 54 37.48 -6.36 3.29
C PHE A 54 37.57 -4.89 3.70
N SER A 55 38.41 -4.14 3.02
CA SER A 55 38.62 -2.72 3.26
C SER A 55 38.68 -2.00 1.94
N MET A 56 38.09 -0.82 1.89
CA MET A 56 38.12 0.04 0.73
C MET A 56 39.00 1.23 1.05
N ASP A 57 39.77 1.69 0.07
CA ASP A 57 40.52 2.94 0.23
C ASP A 57 39.58 4.15 0.32
N ALA A 58 40.11 5.28 0.78
CA ALA A 58 39.32 6.49 1.01
C ALA A 58 38.67 7.05 -0.26
N GLY A 59 39.23 6.76 -1.44
CA GLY A 59 38.71 7.17 -2.75
C GLY A 59 37.67 6.21 -3.34
N GLY A 60 37.53 4.99 -2.80
CA GLY A 60 36.72 3.94 -3.42
C GLY A 60 37.29 3.45 -4.75
N GLU A 61 38.60 3.57 -4.94
CA GLU A 61 39.33 3.23 -6.17
C GLU A 61 39.96 1.83 -6.08
N ALA A 62 40.13 1.29 -4.87
CA ALA A 62 40.62 -0.07 -4.68
C ALA A 62 39.96 -0.79 -3.51
N LEU A 63 39.66 -2.08 -3.73
CA LEU A 63 39.26 -3.01 -2.68
C LEU A 63 40.47 -3.83 -2.24
N SER A 64 40.86 -3.69 -0.98
CA SER A 64 41.87 -4.53 -0.33
C SER A 64 41.20 -5.65 0.45
N VAL A 65 41.66 -6.88 0.23
CA VAL A 65 41.16 -8.08 0.88
C VAL A 65 42.30 -8.81 1.55
N SER A 66 42.08 -9.33 2.77
CA SER A 66 43.06 -10.12 3.51
C SER A 66 42.40 -11.29 4.24
N GLY A 67 43.18 -12.30 4.61
CA GLY A 67 42.71 -13.47 5.37
C GLY A 67 41.92 -14.47 4.52
N LEU A 68 42.06 -14.44 3.20
CA LEU A 68 41.53 -15.46 2.29
C LEU A 68 42.63 -16.47 1.90
N PRO A 69 42.29 -17.70 1.46
CA PRO A 69 43.29 -18.68 1.07
C PRO A 69 44.02 -18.30 -0.21
N ALA A 70 45.33 -18.53 -0.25
CA ALA A 70 46.17 -18.27 -1.42
C ALA A 70 45.70 -19.02 -2.67
N GLY A 71 45.91 -18.42 -3.84
CA GLY A 71 45.57 -18.98 -5.15
C GLY A 71 44.11 -18.84 -5.56
N TRP A 72 43.20 -18.45 -4.64
CA TRP A 72 41.84 -18.10 -5.03
C TRP A 72 41.83 -16.87 -5.94
N THR A 73 40.94 -16.85 -6.92
CA THR A 73 40.75 -15.70 -7.81
C THR A 73 39.52 -14.92 -7.37
N LEU A 74 39.69 -13.65 -7.04
CA LEU A 74 38.61 -12.71 -6.72
C LEU A 74 38.31 -11.83 -7.93
N ARG A 75 37.04 -11.81 -8.34
CA ARG A 75 36.49 -10.88 -9.32
C ARG A 75 35.57 -9.90 -8.63
N VAL A 76 35.66 -8.63 -8.99
CA VAL A 76 34.85 -7.56 -8.41
C VAL A 76 34.20 -6.82 -9.58
N GLU A 77 32.90 -7.03 -9.80
CA GLU A 77 32.20 -6.46 -10.96
C GLU A 77 32.97 -6.71 -12.28
N ASP A 78 33.18 -5.65 -13.08
CA ASP A 78 33.95 -5.65 -14.34
C ASP A 78 35.45 -5.38 -14.14
N ALA A 79 35.94 -5.37 -12.90
CA ALA A 79 37.37 -5.17 -12.62
C ALA A 79 38.20 -6.38 -13.05
N THR A 80 39.49 -6.12 -13.31
CA THR A 80 40.46 -7.19 -13.57
C THR A 80 40.51 -8.17 -12.39
N PRO A 81 40.36 -9.48 -12.62
CA PRO A 81 40.45 -10.48 -11.56
C PRO A 81 41.80 -10.40 -10.82
N ALA A 82 41.78 -10.46 -9.49
CA ALA A 82 42.99 -10.54 -8.68
C ALA A 82 43.14 -11.93 -8.04
N VAL A 83 44.37 -12.44 -8.01
CA VAL A 83 44.69 -13.70 -7.33
C VAL A 83 45.15 -13.39 -5.90
N ILE A 84 44.60 -14.10 -4.91
CA ILE A 84 45.02 -14.01 -3.51
C ILE A 84 46.47 -14.51 -3.41
N ASN A 85 47.37 -13.66 -2.92
CA ASN A 85 48.79 -13.97 -2.76
C ASN A 85 49.05 -14.95 -1.61
N GLU A 86 50.30 -15.38 -1.43
CA GLU A 86 50.72 -16.29 -0.36
C GLU A 86 50.46 -15.74 1.05
N ALA A 87 50.44 -14.41 1.21
CA ALA A 87 50.07 -13.76 2.47
C ALA A 87 48.55 -13.71 2.72
N GLY A 88 47.75 -14.34 1.85
CA GLY A 88 46.29 -14.38 1.95
C GLY A 88 45.63 -13.04 1.62
N SER A 89 46.27 -12.21 0.79
CA SER A 89 45.81 -10.86 0.46
C SER A 89 45.76 -10.58 -1.03
N ALA A 90 44.91 -9.64 -1.42
CA ALA A 90 44.88 -9.08 -2.77
C ALA A 90 44.36 -7.65 -2.73
N GLN A 91 44.75 -6.87 -3.74
CA GLN A 91 44.18 -5.56 -4.00
C GLN A 91 43.57 -5.58 -5.39
N VAL A 92 42.29 -5.22 -5.47
CA VAL A 92 41.54 -5.15 -6.73
C VAL A 92 41.33 -3.67 -7.07
N PRO A 93 41.98 -3.14 -8.12
CA PRO A 93 41.66 -1.80 -8.60
C PRO A 93 40.27 -1.80 -9.23
N LEU A 94 39.48 -0.80 -8.88
CA LEU A 94 38.12 -0.59 -9.36
C LEU A 94 38.13 0.44 -10.51
N PRO A 95 37.12 0.45 -11.41
CA PRO A 95 37.08 1.37 -12.53
C PRO A 95 37.22 2.85 -12.12
N ALA A 96 37.90 3.65 -12.94
CA ALA A 96 38.17 5.07 -12.68
C ALA A 96 36.86 5.87 -12.47
N GLY A 97 36.80 6.67 -11.41
CA GLY A 97 35.61 7.43 -10.99
C GLY A 97 35.00 7.00 -9.65
N GLY A 98 35.59 5.98 -9.02
CA GLY A 98 35.18 5.43 -7.72
C GLY A 98 33.90 4.60 -7.80
N VAL A 99 33.67 3.74 -6.80
CA VAL A 99 32.42 2.97 -6.72
C VAL A 99 31.26 3.89 -6.37
N ARG A 100 30.48 4.30 -7.37
CA ARG A 100 29.18 4.98 -7.19
C ARG A 100 28.02 4.00 -6.97
N LYS A 101 28.33 2.86 -6.36
CA LYS A 101 27.38 1.81 -6.01
C LYS A 101 27.37 1.64 -4.50
N ALA A 102 26.22 1.25 -3.99
CA ALA A 102 26.08 0.88 -2.59
C ALA A 102 26.67 -0.49 -2.28
N ARG A 103 26.79 -1.32 -3.32
CA ARG A 103 27.14 -2.73 -3.24
C ARG A 103 28.12 -3.09 -4.35
N LEU A 104 29.10 -3.91 -4.00
CA LEU A 104 30.00 -4.54 -4.96
C LEU A 104 29.68 -6.03 -5.06
N ARG A 105 29.39 -6.52 -6.26
CA ARG A 105 29.35 -7.95 -6.53
C ARG A 105 30.77 -8.49 -6.57
N LEU A 106 30.98 -9.52 -5.77
CA LEU A 106 32.25 -10.21 -5.64
C LEU A 106 32.02 -11.67 -6.00
N ARG A 107 32.91 -12.21 -6.82
CA ARG A 107 32.95 -13.63 -7.15
C ARG A 107 34.32 -14.18 -6.84
N ALA A 108 34.39 -15.13 -5.90
CA ALA A 108 35.61 -15.87 -5.60
C ALA A 108 35.57 -17.23 -6.31
N ALA A 109 36.67 -17.63 -6.93
CA ALA A 109 36.83 -18.93 -7.57
C ALA A 109 38.05 -19.65 -6.99
N ALA A 110 37.90 -20.94 -6.70
CA ALA A 110 39.00 -21.79 -6.26
C ALA A 110 40.07 -21.92 -7.36
N PRO A 111 41.34 -22.23 -7.01
CA PRO A 111 42.44 -22.36 -7.98
C PRO A 111 42.18 -23.38 -9.10
N ASP A 112 41.41 -24.43 -8.79
CA ASP A 112 41.01 -25.49 -9.72
C ASP A 112 39.72 -25.16 -10.50
N GLY A 113 39.09 -24.02 -10.22
CA GLY A 113 37.81 -23.59 -10.79
C GLY A 113 36.60 -24.44 -10.37
N ALA A 114 36.77 -25.44 -9.51
CA ALA A 114 35.72 -26.38 -9.14
C ALA A 114 34.65 -25.74 -8.23
N GLU A 115 35.03 -24.69 -7.51
CA GLU A 115 34.17 -23.97 -6.58
C GLU A 115 34.13 -22.48 -6.91
N THR A 116 32.92 -21.92 -6.91
CA THR A 116 32.71 -20.47 -7.03
C THR A 116 31.73 -19.98 -5.98
N LEU A 117 32.02 -18.81 -5.42
CA LEU A 117 31.23 -18.15 -4.40
C LEU A 117 30.88 -16.75 -4.88
N ASP A 118 29.59 -16.47 -4.96
CA ASP A 118 29.07 -15.14 -5.28
C ASP A 118 28.50 -14.49 -4.00
N TRP A 119 28.97 -13.29 -3.69
CA TRP A 119 28.46 -12.48 -2.59
C TRP A 119 28.44 -10.99 -2.96
N GLN A 120 27.71 -10.19 -2.17
CA GLN A 120 27.65 -8.74 -2.32
C GLN A 120 28.22 -8.08 -1.07
N LEU A 121 29.19 -7.19 -1.25
CA LEU A 121 29.74 -6.36 -0.18
C LEU A 121 28.98 -5.04 -0.12
N ALA A 122 28.30 -4.77 1.00
CA ALA A 122 27.74 -3.46 1.27
C ALA A 122 28.87 -2.48 1.60
N LEU A 123 28.92 -1.36 0.91
CA LEU A 123 29.94 -0.34 1.13
C LEU A 123 29.49 0.63 2.23
N PRO A 124 30.38 1.00 3.16
CA PRO A 124 30.05 1.98 4.18
C PRO A 124 29.78 3.33 3.51
N ALA A 125 28.56 3.84 3.68
CA ALA A 125 28.15 5.12 3.12
C ALA A 125 28.46 6.24 4.11
N THR A 126 29.22 7.25 3.71
CA THR A 126 29.46 8.45 4.54
C THR A 126 28.24 9.37 4.60
N ARG A 127 27.24 9.15 3.76
CA ARG A 127 25.98 9.88 3.69
C ARG A 127 24.83 8.90 3.48
N ALA A 128 23.60 9.36 3.70
CA ALA A 128 22.44 8.56 3.37
C ALA A 128 22.08 8.67 1.87
N TYR A 129 21.72 7.55 1.27
CA TYR A 129 21.40 7.46 -0.16
C TYR A 129 20.12 6.66 -0.41
N LEU A 130 19.53 6.88 -1.59
CA LEU A 130 18.56 5.97 -2.18
C LEU A 130 19.29 5.17 -3.27
N ALA A 131 19.04 3.87 -3.36
CA ALA A 131 19.61 3.02 -4.40
C ALA A 131 18.53 2.23 -5.13
N GLY A 132 18.76 2.06 -6.44
CA GLY A 132 17.89 1.29 -7.33
C GLY A 132 18.17 -0.22 -7.31
N PRO A 133 17.45 -0.98 -8.16
CA PRO A 133 17.49 -2.45 -8.18
C PRO A 133 18.86 -3.06 -8.51
N ASP A 134 19.67 -2.35 -9.30
CA ASP A 134 21.01 -2.75 -9.69
C ASP A 134 22.08 -2.37 -8.63
N GLY A 135 21.66 -1.73 -7.53
CA GLY A 135 22.55 -1.23 -6.48
C GLY A 135 23.21 0.12 -6.81
N SER A 136 22.82 0.76 -7.92
CA SER A 136 23.26 2.11 -8.26
C SER A 136 22.68 3.14 -7.30
N ILE A 137 23.51 4.09 -6.89
CA ILE A 137 23.07 5.22 -6.08
C ILE A 137 22.30 6.19 -6.96
N LEU A 138 21.18 6.72 -6.46
CA LEU A 138 20.40 7.75 -7.13
C LEU A 138 21.23 9.05 -7.22
N GLU A 139 21.63 9.43 -8.44
CA GLU A 139 22.42 10.64 -8.68
C GLU A 139 21.56 11.88 -9.01
N THR A 140 20.44 11.67 -9.70
CA THR A 140 19.53 12.73 -10.13
C THR A 140 18.10 12.41 -9.72
N GLN A 141 17.20 13.40 -9.82
CA GLN A 141 15.79 13.16 -9.55
C GLN A 141 15.24 12.10 -10.52
N ARG A 142 14.50 11.13 -9.98
CA ARG A 142 13.88 10.07 -10.78
C ARG A 142 12.43 9.86 -10.40
N GLU A 143 11.58 9.65 -11.39
CA GLU A 143 10.17 9.26 -11.22
C GLU A 143 10.04 7.75 -11.26
N ILE A 144 9.21 7.22 -10.36
CA ILE A 144 8.87 5.81 -10.25
C ILE A 144 7.40 5.63 -9.84
N THR A 145 6.87 4.43 -10.04
CA THR A 145 5.56 4.06 -9.53
C THR A 145 5.63 3.53 -8.09
N LEU A 146 4.47 3.43 -7.43
CA LEU A 146 4.32 2.70 -6.17
C LEU A 146 4.78 1.23 -6.28
N HIS A 147 4.63 0.60 -7.44
CA HIS A 147 5.06 -0.78 -7.68
C HIS A 147 6.58 -0.94 -7.59
N ASP A 148 7.30 0.04 -8.14
CA ASP A 148 8.76 0.01 -8.21
C ASP A 148 9.41 0.15 -6.83
N LEU A 149 8.72 0.66 -5.80
CA LEU A 149 9.29 0.84 -4.46
C LEU A 149 9.96 -0.41 -3.88
N ARG A 150 9.49 -1.60 -4.23
CA ARG A 150 10.08 -2.88 -3.77
C ARG A 150 11.52 -3.07 -4.22
N ASP A 151 11.88 -2.47 -5.35
CA ASP A 151 13.15 -2.60 -6.03
C ASP A 151 14.13 -1.50 -5.59
N TRP A 152 13.65 -0.53 -4.81
CA TRP A 152 14.44 0.58 -4.26
C TRP A 152 14.73 0.39 -2.78
N ARG A 153 15.84 0.96 -2.32
CA ARG A 153 16.30 0.85 -0.93
C ARG A 153 16.83 2.16 -0.40
N VAL A 154 16.72 2.34 0.91
CA VAL A 154 17.43 3.39 1.65
C VAL A 154 18.70 2.81 2.25
N LEU A 155 19.80 3.54 2.06
CA LEU A 155 21.11 3.23 2.58
C LEU A 155 21.43 4.26 3.65
N PRO A 156 21.46 3.88 4.93
CA PRO A 156 21.79 4.82 5.99
C PRO A 156 23.25 5.23 5.91
N ALA A 157 23.53 6.45 6.37
CA ALA A 157 24.89 6.85 6.68
C ALA A 157 25.46 5.92 7.77
N HIS A 158 26.75 5.60 7.67
CA HIS A 158 27.43 4.72 8.61
C HIS A 158 27.53 5.32 10.02
N VAL A 159 27.54 6.66 10.10
CA VAL A 159 27.58 7.44 11.33
C VAL A 159 26.38 8.40 11.32
N GLY A 160 25.81 8.64 12.49
CA GLY A 160 24.67 9.55 12.64
C GLY A 160 23.31 8.89 12.45
N GLN A 161 22.26 9.69 12.63
CA GLN A 161 20.89 9.26 12.40
C GLN A 161 20.53 9.47 10.93
N THR A 162 20.00 8.43 10.28
CA THR A 162 19.37 8.58 8.97
C THR A 162 17.86 8.63 9.09
N ASP A 163 17.26 9.63 8.47
CA ASP A 163 15.82 9.74 8.31
C ASP A 163 15.44 9.68 6.82
N LEU A 164 14.37 8.96 6.52
CA LEU A 164 13.71 9.02 5.24
C LEU A 164 12.63 10.10 5.30
N SER A 165 12.81 11.19 4.56
CA SER A 165 11.83 12.26 4.43
C SER A 165 10.85 11.95 3.30
N LEU A 166 9.57 11.81 3.64
CA LEU A 166 8.45 11.74 2.70
C LEU A 166 7.74 13.09 2.65
N ARG A 167 7.50 13.64 1.46
CA ARG A 167 6.74 14.88 1.32
C ARG A 167 5.64 14.71 0.28
N LEU A 168 4.38 14.83 0.72
CA LEU A 168 3.23 14.80 -0.18
C LEU A 168 3.14 16.14 -0.93
N VAL A 169 3.05 16.04 -2.25
CA VAL A 169 2.74 17.12 -3.19
C VAL A 169 1.40 16.78 -3.84
N ALA A 170 0.39 17.57 -3.52
CA ALA A 170 -0.98 17.38 -3.95
C ALA A 170 -1.57 18.75 -4.33
N PRO A 171 -1.82 19.02 -5.62
CA PRO A 171 -2.43 20.28 -6.07
C PRO A 171 -3.75 20.57 -5.37
N GLY A 172 -4.57 19.54 -5.11
CA GLY A 172 -5.86 19.64 -4.44
C GLY A 172 -5.80 19.98 -2.94
N LEU A 173 -4.62 19.87 -2.30
CA LEU A 173 -4.42 20.15 -0.86
C LEU A 173 -3.60 21.43 -0.60
N GLY A 174 -3.54 22.35 -1.57
CA GLY A 174 -2.74 23.58 -1.43
C GLY A 174 -1.26 23.42 -1.80
N GLY A 175 -0.91 22.36 -2.54
CA GLY A 175 0.42 22.19 -3.12
C GLY A 175 1.31 21.22 -2.34
N ILE A 176 2.13 21.73 -1.43
CA ILE A 176 3.21 20.95 -0.79
C ILE A 176 3.01 20.89 0.72
N THR A 177 2.95 19.67 1.26
CA THR A 177 2.83 19.43 2.71
C THR A 177 4.19 19.51 3.43
N SER A 178 4.15 19.60 4.77
CA SER A 178 5.35 19.45 5.60
C SER A 178 5.93 18.04 5.47
N PRO A 179 7.27 17.89 5.43
CA PRO A 179 7.89 16.58 5.33
C PRO A 179 7.61 15.74 6.58
N LEU A 180 7.40 14.46 6.34
CA LEU A 180 7.33 13.39 7.31
C LEU A 180 8.69 12.70 7.38
N ALA A 181 9.27 12.53 8.57
CA ALA A 181 10.49 11.77 8.75
C ALA A 181 10.19 10.35 9.26
N VAL A 182 10.76 9.33 8.64
CA VAL A 182 10.76 7.95 9.14
C VAL A 182 12.20 7.58 9.45
N ARG A 183 12.47 7.22 10.71
CA ARG A 183 13.82 6.86 11.17
C ARG A 183 14.25 5.54 10.54
N VAL A 184 15.47 5.50 10.02
CA VAL A 184 16.07 4.33 9.35
C VAL A 184 17.26 3.84 10.17
N HIS A 185 17.15 2.65 10.74
CA HIS A 185 18.19 2.05 11.58
C HIS A 185 19.22 1.20 10.82
N GLY A 186 18.90 0.81 9.59
CA GLY A 186 19.70 -0.09 8.77
C GLY A 186 19.27 -0.03 7.31
N GLU A 187 20.02 -0.69 6.43
CA GLU A 187 19.64 -0.78 5.03
C GLU A 187 18.28 -1.48 4.88
N ALA A 188 17.29 -0.76 4.36
CA ALA A 188 15.91 -1.23 4.29
C ALA A 188 15.33 -1.03 2.87
N PRO A 189 14.54 -1.98 2.36
CA PRO A 189 13.79 -1.75 1.13
C PRO A 189 12.72 -0.68 1.36
N LEU A 190 12.44 0.14 0.35
CA LEU A 190 11.39 1.16 0.42
C LEU A 190 9.99 0.53 0.44
N SER A 191 9.85 -0.77 0.10
CA SER A 191 8.60 -1.50 0.33
C SER A 191 8.17 -1.53 1.80
N SER A 192 9.10 -1.36 2.75
CA SER A 192 8.77 -1.28 4.19
C SER A 192 7.87 -0.10 4.56
N ILE A 193 7.87 0.96 3.74
CA ILE A 193 7.01 2.14 3.91
C ILE A 193 5.93 2.24 2.82
N ARG A 194 5.71 1.16 2.05
CA ARG A 194 4.80 1.18 0.90
C ARG A 194 3.39 1.62 1.28
N ASP A 195 2.84 1.08 2.36
CA ASP A 195 1.48 1.41 2.80
C ASP A 195 1.33 2.88 3.20
N LEU A 196 2.34 3.44 3.86
CA LEU A 196 2.37 4.86 4.19
C LEU A 196 2.45 5.74 2.93
N VAL A 197 3.27 5.36 1.94
CA VAL A 197 3.34 6.09 0.67
C VAL A 197 2.02 6.00 -0.09
N ASP A 198 1.42 4.82 -0.13
CA ASP A 198 0.13 4.58 -0.77
C ASP A 198 -0.97 5.42 -0.11
N ASP A 199 -1.05 5.43 1.23
CA ASP A 199 -1.97 6.26 2.00
C ASP A 199 -1.77 7.76 1.78
N LEU A 200 -0.53 8.22 1.68
CA LEU A 200 -0.22 9.62 1.37
C LEU A 200 -0.69 9.98 -0.05
N LEU A 201 -0.44 9.11 -1.03
CA LEU A 201 -0.93 9.29 -2.39
C LEU A 201 -2.46 9.30 -2.43
N SER A 202 -3.13 8.38 -1.73
CA SER A 202 -4.59 8.37 -1.59
C SER A 202 -5.13 9.66 -0.99
N HIS A 203 -4.48 10.15 0.08
CA HIS A 203 -4.87 11.39 0.74
C HIS A 203 -4.72 12.61 -0.16
N GLY A 204 -3.64 12.66 -0.96
CA GLY A 204 -3.43 13.73 -1.94
C GLY A 204 -4.30 13.62 -3.20
N GLY A 205 -4.94 12.47 -3.41
CA GLY A 205 -5.76 12.18 -4.58
C GLY A 205 -4.97 11.62 -5.78
N PRO A 206 -5.64 11.42 -6.92
CA PRO A 206 -5.08 10.73 -8.08
C PRO A 206 -3.88 11.45 -8.73
N ASP A 207 -3.76 12.76 -8.51
CA ASP A 207 -2.70 13.63 -9.04
C ASP A 207 -1.55 13.85 -8.04
N ALA A 208 -1.57 13.12 -6.93
CA ALA A 208 -0.57 13.28 -5.89
C ALA A 208 0.78 12.64 -6.25
N GLU A 209 1.83 13.22 -5.67
CA GLU A 209 3.19 12.71 -5.71
C GLU A 209 3.75 12.69 -4.29
N VAL A 210 4.46 11.61 -3.94
CA VAL A 210 5.24 11.55 -2.71
C VAL A 210 6.72 11.67 -3.08
N ARG A 211 7.36 12.73 -2.58
CA ARG A 211 8.79 12.96 -2.75
C ARG A 211 9.56 12.32 -1.62
N LEU A 212 10.41 11.36 -1.94
CA LEU A 212 11.29 10.70 -0.99
C LEU A 212 12.70 11.28 -1.06
N ARG A 213 13.33 11.48 0.10
CA ARG A 213 14.76 11.75 0.25
C ARG A 213 15.32 11.04 1.46
N ALA A 214 16.55 10.56 1.36
CA ALA A 214 17.34 10.17 2.53
C ALA A 214 18.04 11.41 3.11
N LEU A 215 17.98 11.57 4.42
CA LEU A 215 18.55 12.68 5.19
C LEU A 215 19.52 12.11 6.24
N ALA A 216 20.74 12.63 6.29
CA ALA A 216 21.70 12.36 7.37
C ALA A 216 22.67 13.54 7.51
N ASP A 217 22.92 13.99 8.74
CA ASP A 217 23.89 15.05 9.06
C ASP A 217 23.80 16.31 8.17
N GLY A 218 22.58 16.76 7.87
CA GLY A 218 22.32 17.92 7.01
C GLY A 218 22.51 17.68 5.50
N HIS A 219 22.89 16.47 5.09
CA HIS A 219 22.90 16.07 3.68
C HIS A 219 21.55 15.51 3.25
N GLU A 220 21.09 15.93 2.06
CA GLU A 220 19.89 15.39 1.42
C GLU A 220 20.25 14.65 0.14
N SER A 221 19.71 13.45 -0.05
CA SER A 221 19.82 12.74 -1.33
C SER A 221 19.05 13.44 -2.45
N PRO A 222 19.32 13.11 -3.72
CA PRO A 222 18.40 13.37 -4.82
C PRO A 222 17.00 12.79 -4.54
N ARG A 223 15.99 13.33 -5.22
CA ARG A 223 14.58 12.99 -4.97
C ARG A 223 14.16 11.78 -5.78
N LEU A 224 13.49 10.84 -5.11
CA LEU A 224 12.70 9.83 -5.78
C LEU A 224 11.23 10.28 -5.73
N LEU A 225 10.63 10.50 -6.90
CA LEU A 225 9.24 10.94 -7.03
C LEU A 225 8.37 9.71 -7.22
N VAL A 226 7.54 9.40 -6.24
CA VAL A 226 6.65 8.24 -6.28
C VAL A 226 5.25 8.70 -6.66
N ARG A 227 4.67 8.06 -7.68
CA ARG A 227 3.30 8.30 -8.14
C ARG A 227 2.54 6.99 -8.34
N ARG A 228 1.22 7.09 -8.56
CA ARG A 228 0.40 5.94 -8.98
C ARG A 228 0.63 5.56 -10.45
N PHE A 229 1.02 6.52 -11.29
CA PHE A 229 1.22 6.36 -12.73
C PHE A 229 2.46 7.13 -13.19
N LEU A 230 3.18 6.61 -14.21
CA LEU A 230 4.42 7.23 -14.76
C LEU A 230 4.16 8.44 -15.67
N GLY A 231 2.91 8.67 -16.10
CA GLY A 231 2.58 9.74 -17.04
C GLY A 231 1.08 9.88 -17.29
N GLU A 232 0.68 11.01 -17.87
CA GLU A 232 -0.70 11.32 -18.24
C GLU A 232 -0.97 10.94 -19.70
N THR A 233 -2.11 10.32 -19.99
CA THR A 233 -2.53 10.13 -21.39
C THR A 233 -3.75 10.98 -21.73
N HIS A 234 -3.85 11.36 -22.99
CA HIS A 234 -4.99 12.11 -23.53
C HIS A 234 -5.54 11.41 -24.76
N LEU A 235 -6.87 11.35 -24.85
CA LEU A 235 -7.56 11.00 -26.07
C LEU A 235 -7.61 12.24 -26.98
N THR A 236 -7.13 12.08 -28.21
CA THR A 236 -7.04 13.12 -29.25
C THR A 236 -7.73 12.63 -30.53
N GLU A 237 -7.74 13.46 -31.57
CA GLU A 237 -8.27 13.08 -32.89
C GLU A 237 -7.51 11.90 -33.51
N ASP A 238 -6.22 11.74 -33.18
CA ASP A 238 -5.37 10.68 -33.72
C ASP A 238 -5.35 9.40 -32.85
N GLY A 239 -5.92 9.45 -31.64
CA GLY A 239 -5.94 8.35 -30.68
C GLY A 239 -5.45 8.74 -29.28
N VAL A 240 -5.00 7.77 -28.49
CA VAL A 240 -4.50 7.97 -27.13
C VAL A 240 -3.00 8.25 -27.16
N ILE A 241 -2.60 9.44 -26.73
CA ILE A 241 -1.21 9.89 -26.69
C ILE A 241 -0.70 10.03 -25.24
N LEU A 242 0.58 9.75 -25.03
CA LEU A 242 1.27 9.97 -23.77
C LEU A 242 1.80 11.41 -23.68
N ARG A 243 1.54 12.09 -22.56
CA ARG A 243 2.26 13.31 -22.15
C ARG A 243 3.18 12.98 -21.00
N THR A 244 4.48 13.05 -21.25
CA THR A 244 5.51 12.99 -20.22
C THR A 244 5.74 14.39 -19.64
N HIS A 245 5.78 14.50 -18.31
CA HIS A 245 6.12 15.76 -17.65
C HIS A 245 7.64 16.01 -17.73
N GLY A 246 8.07 16.82 -18.69
CA GLY A 246 9.37 17.51 -18.62
C GLY A 246 10.59 16.80 -19.20
N ALA A 247 10.44 15.71 -19.94
CA ALA A 247 11.50 15.17 -20.79
C ALA A 247 11.05 15.20 -22.27
N PRO A 248 11.89 15.65 -23.21
CA PRO A 248 11.66 15.39 -24.63
C PRO A 248 11.93 13.91 -24.89
N GLY A 249 10.98 13.05 -24.53
CA GLY A 249 11.09 11.60 -24.64
C GLY A 249 9.93 11.06 -25.45
N ASP A 250 10.22 10.60 -26.67
CA ASP A 250 9.38 9.81 -27.57
C ASP A 250 7.87 10.12 -27.55
N GLU A 251 7.47 11.24 -28.16
CA GLU A 251 6.07 11.51 -28.57
C GLU A 251 5.51 10.46 -29.57
N ARG A 252 6.29 9.44 -29.94
CA ARG A 252 5.95 8.42 -30.95
C ARG A 252 5.61 7.04 -30.40
N THR A 253 5.86 6.75 -29.13
CA THR A 253 5.53 5.43 -28.57
C THR A 253 4.08 5.41 -28.13
N LEU A 254 3.23 4.80 -28.96
CA LEU A 254 1.81 4.62 -28.68
C LEU A 254 1.63 3.61 -27.54
N PRO A 255 0.83 3.91 -26.51
CA PRO A 255 0.52 2.95 -25.46
C PRO A 255 -0.35 1.81 -26.01
N ASP A 256 -0.18 0.63 -25.41
CA ASP A 256 -1.11 -0.49 -25.58
C ASP A 256 -2.42 -0.15 -24.87
N LEU A 257 -3.56 -0.40 -25.54
CA LEU A 257 -4.87 -0.06 -24.99
C LEU A 257 -5.72 -1.31 -24.74
N VAL A 258 -6.21 -1.39 -23.51
CA VAL A 258 -7.33 -2.25 -23.12
C VAL A 258 -8.52 -1.35 -22.80
N ALA A 259 -9.74 -1.73 -23.16
CA ALA A 259 -10.94 -0.92 -22.96
C ALA A 259 -12.03 -1.69 -22.21
N ILE A 260 -12.77 -0.99 -21.34
CA ILE A 260 -13.92 -1.54 -20.61
C ILE A 260 -15.12 -0.63 -20.85
N ASN A 261 -16.28 -1.21 -21.19
CA ASN A 261 -17.54 -0.47 -21.29
C ASN A 261 -18.10 -0.23 -19.89
N ILE A 262 -18.19 1.03 -19.45
CA ILE A 262 -18.68 1.37 -18.10
C ILE A 262 -20.21 1.24 -18.00
N ASP A 263 -20.93 1.35 -19.12
CA ASP A 263 -22.40 1.24 -19.15
C ASP A 263 -22.84 -0.23 -19.09
N ALA A 264 -22.08 -1.10 -19.74
CA ALA A 264 -22.28 -2.55 -19.72
C ALA A 264 -20.97 -3.26 -19.37
N PRO A 265 -20.52 -3.20 -18.10
CA PRO A 265 -19.22 -3.73 -17.71
C PRO A 265 -19.18 -5.26 -17.89
N GLY A 266 -18.36 -5.65 -18.87
CA GLY A 266 -18.03 -7.00 -19.26
C GLY A 266 -16.51 -7.20 -19.32
N PRO A 267 -16.01 -8.26 -19.96
CA PRO A 267 -14.57 -8.49 -20.08
C PRO A 267 -13.90 -7.32 -20.83
N ALA A 268 -12.70 -6.96 -20.39
CA ALA A 268 -11.94 -5.92 -21.05
C ALA A 268 -11.52 -6.38 -22.45
N VAL A 269 -11.56 -5.46 -23.41
CA VAL A 269 -11.32 -5.72 -24.83
C VAL A 269 -10.04 -5.03 -25.26
N ALA A 270 -9.17 -5.71 -26.01
CA ALA A 270 -8.02 -5.06 -26.62
C ALA A 270 -8.52 -4.04 -27.66
N ALA A 271 -8.11 -2.78 -27.52
CA ALA A 271 -8.50 -1.70 -28.42
C ALA A 271 -7.30 -1.27 -29.27
N PRO A 272 -7.45 -1.08 -30.60
CA PRO A 272 -6.40 -0.48 -31.39
C PRO A 272 -6.21 0.99 -30.98
N ASN A 273 -4.97 1.43 -30.82
CA ASN A 273 -4.70 2.86 -30.66
C ASN A 273 -4.78 3.56 -32.03
N ALA A 274 -5.96 4.12 -32.33
CA ALA A 274 -6.37 4.69 -33.60
C ALA A 274 -7.30 5.90 -33.38
N PRO A 275 -7.67 6.67 -34.41
CA PRO A 275 -8.66 7.74 -34.27
C PRO A 275 -9.96 7.28 -33.59
N PRO A 276 -10.61 8.12 -32.76
CA PRO A 276 -11.81 7.76 -31.99
C PRO A 276 -12.92 7.08 -32.79
N ALA A 277 -13.16 7.52 -34.03
CA ALA A 277 -14.17 6.91 -34.91
C ALA A 277 -13.83 5.45 -35.27
N ALA A 278 -12.55 5.15 -35.53
CA ALA A 278 -12.09 3.79 -35.83
C ALA A 278 -12.14 2.90 -34.58
N MET A 279 -11.78 3.43 -33.40
CA MET A 279 -11.96 2.74 -32.13
C MET A 279 -13.44 2.41 -31.88
N GLY A 280 -14.33 3.38 -32.10
CA GLY A 280 -15.78 3.21 -31.91
C GLY A 280 -16.38 2.10 -32.77
N ASN A 281 -15.91 1.94 -34.01
CA ASN A 281 -16.35 0.84 -34.89
C ASN A 281 -15.99 -0.55 -34.37
N VAL A 282 -14.90 -0.69 -33.60
CA VAL A 282 -14.46 -1.97 -33.02
C VAL A 282 -15.15 -2.23 -31.70
N LEU A 283 -15.30 -1.19 -30.88
CA LEU A 283 -15.82 -1.28 -29.53
C LEU A 283 -17.36 -1.35 -29.52
N GLY A 284 -18.02 -0.69 -30.47
CA GLY A 284 -19.47 -0.53 -30.47
C GLY A 284 -19.95 0.52 -29.47
N PRO A 285 -21.28 0.68 -29.31
CA PRO A 285 -21.86 1.75 -28.51
C PRO A 285 -21.59 1.60 -27.01
N GLY A 286 -21.49 2.74 -26.32
CA GLY A 286 -21.28 2.85 -24.88
C GLY A 286 -20.13 3.77 -24.48
N ARG A 287 -19.92 3.91 -23.18
CA ARG A 287 -18.81 4.68 -22.60
C ARG A 287 -17.62 3.80 -22.29
N TRP A 288 -16.58 3.92 -23.12
CA TRP A 288 -15.39 3.09 -23.07
C TRP A 288 -14.26 3.75 -22.30
N PHE A 289 -13.84 3.10 -21.22
CA PHE A 289 -12.71 3.49 -20.40
C PHE A 289 -11.44 2.80 -20.90
N PHE A 290 -10.40 3.57 -21.23
CA PHE A 290 -9.12 3.01 -21.68
C PHE A 290 -8.14 2.81 -20.53
N LEU A 291 -7.43 1.68 -20.58
CA LEU A 291 -6.36 1.28 -19.70
C LEU A 291 -5.05 1.25 -20.48
N PRO A 292 -4.39 2.42 -20.65
CA PRO A 292 -3.14 2.50 -21.37
C PRO A 292 -2.00 1.88 -20.54
N SER A 293 -1.12 1.16 -21.22
CA SER A 293 0.14 0.69 -20.63
C SER A 293 1.31 0.91 -21.58
N LEU A 294 2.50 1.08 -21.00
CA LEU A 294 3.75 1.22 -21.74
C LEU A 294 4.78 0.26 -21.14
N HIS A 295 5.28 -0.68 -21.94
CA HIS A 295 6.19 -1.74 -21.48
C HIS A 295 5.65 -2.52 -20.26
N GLY A 296 4.33 -2.76 -20.23
CA GLY A 296 3.64 -3.43 -19.13
C GLY A 296 3.43 -2.57 -17.87
N GLN A 297 3.82 -1.29 -17.87
CA GLN A 297 3.56 -0.36 -16.78
C GLN A 297 2.28 0.43 -17.02
N PRO A 298 1.38 0.55 -16.04
CA PRO A 298 0.13 1.28 -16.20
C PRO A 298 0.40 2.78 -16.33
N LEU A 299 -0.25 3.39 -17.32
CA LEU A 299 -0.31 4.83 -17.51
C LEU A 299 -1.64 5.36 -16.96
N ARG A 300 -1.72 6.67 -16.73
CA ARG A 300 -2.98 7.28 -16.32
C ARG A 300 -3.98 7.18 -17.48
N PRO A 301 -5.20 6.68 -17.24
CA PRO A 301 -6.27 6.65 -18.23
C PRO A 301 -6.64 8.03 -18.78
N PRO A 302 -6.97 8.14 -20.09
CA PRO A 302 -7.54 9.35 -20.65
C PRO A 302 -9.01 9.47 -20.25
N ARG A 303 -9.70 10.49 -20.79
CA ARG A 303 -11.16 10.56 -20.69
C ARG A 303 -11.78 9.35 -21.41
N PRO A 304 -12.91 8.82 -20.91
CA PRO A 304 -13.65 7.78 -21.62
C PRO A 304 -14.03 8.26 -23.03
N LEU A 305 -13.96 7.34 -23.99
CA LEU A 305 -14.56 7.53 -25.31
C LEU A 305 -16.06 7.23 -25.20
N VAL A 306 -16.89 8.17 -25.63
CA VAL A 306 -18.33 7.95 -25.74
C VAL A 306 -18.64 7.58 -27.19
N VAL A 307 -19.22 6.40 -27.39
CA VAL A 307 -19.71 5.94 -28.70
C VAL A 307 -21.23 5.91 -28.60
N GLU A 308 -21.88 6.82 -29.30
CA GLU A 308 -23.35 6.91 -29.30
C GLU A 308 -23.98 5.67 -29.95
N PRO A 309 -25.11 5.17 -29.43
CA PRO A 309 -25.89 4.13 -30.10
C PRO A 309 -26.44 4.61 -31.44
N ASP A 310 -26.56 3.69 -32.41
CA ASP A 310 -27.24 3.99 -33.67
C ASP A 310 -28.68 4.42 -33.40
N ALA A 311 -29.15 5.43 -34.14
CA ALA A 311 -30.49 5.98 -33.99
C ALA A 311 -31.57 4.88 -34.18
N GLY A 312 -32.09 4.35 -33.08
CA GLY A 312 -33.08 3.27 -33.09
C GLY A 312 -33.03 2.26 -31.92
N GLN A 313 -32.05 2.33 -31.02
CA GLN A 313 -32.02 1.49 -29.81
C GLN A 313 -32.92 2.04 -28.69
N GLU A 314 -33.52 1.11 -27.93
CA GLU A 314 -34.61 1.33 -26.96
C GLU A 314 -34.36 2.45 -25.94
N ALA A 315 -35.47 3.01 -25.43
CA ALA A 315 -35.49 4.04 -24.41
C ALA A 315 -34.66 3.62 -23.18
N THR A 316 -33.58 4.36 -22.94
CA THR A 316 -32.77 4.33 -21.72
C THR A 316 -33.62 4.69 -20.51
N THR A 317 -33.29 4.16 -19.33
CA THR A 317 -33.98 4.59 -18.11
C THR A 317 -33.60 6.04 -17.79
N ASP A 318 -34.45 6.77 -17.05
CA ASP A 318 -34.13 8.14 -16.60
C ASP A 318 -32.79 8.20 -15.84
N GLN A 319 -32.42 7.12 -15.14
CA GLN A 319 -31.15 7.05 -14.42
C GLN A 319 -29.93 6.84 -15.35
N ASP A 320 -30.06 6.05 -16.41
CA ASP A 320 -29.02 5.88 -17.44
C ASP A 320 -28.69 7.22 -18.11
N ASP A 321 -29.72 7.98 -18.50
CA ASP A 321 -29.57 9.29 -19.13
C ASP A 321 -28.87 10.28 -18.20
N ARG A 322 -29.25 10.30 -16.92
CA ARG A 322 -28.61 11.15 -15.91
C ARG A 322 -27.14 10.79 -15.72
N LEU A 323 -26.81 9.50 -15.63
CA LEU A 323 -25.43 9.04 -15.49
C LEU A 323 -24.60 9.34 -16.74
N HIS A 324 -25.18 9.17 -17.94
CA HIS A 324 -24.56 9.55 -19.19
C HIS A 324 -24.25 11.04 -19.21
N ALA A 325 -25.26 11.89 -18.93
CA ALA A 325 -25.12 13.34 -18.87
C ALA A 325 -24.05 13.78 -17.86
N ALA A 326 -23.99 13.17 -16.67
CA ALA A 326 -22.95 13.44 -15.67
C ALA A 326 -21.53 13.19 -16.21
N GLY A 327 -21.35 12.23 -17.10
CA GLY A 327 -20.09 11.92 -17.77
C GLY A 327 -19.60 12.97 -18.78
N THR A 328 -20.48 13.85 -19.25
CA THR A 328 -20.15 14.84 -20.30
C THR A 328 -19.47 16.12 -19.75
N GLY A 329 -19.36 16.25 -18.43
CA GLY A 329 -18.79 17.44 -17.79
C GLY A 329 -17.35 17.76 -18.22
N ARG A 330 -17.07 19.05 -18.48
CA ARG A 330 -15.76 19.51 -18.98
C ARG A 330 -14.61 19.28 -18.03
N THR A 331 -14.84 19.31 -16.72
CA THR A 331 -13.82 19.09 -15.69
C THR A 331 -14.14 17.85 -14.88
N ARG A 332 -13.11 17.20 -14.35
CA ARG A 332 -13.27 16.04 -13.49
C ARG A 332 -14.11 16.35 -12.25
N ALA A 333 -13.82 17.46 -11.59
CA ALA A 333 -14.56 17.90 -10.41
C ALA A 333 -16.07 18.08 -10.69
N ALA A 334 -16.45 18.61 -11.85
CA ALA A 334 -17.85 18.76 -12.23
C ALA A 334 -18.54 17.40 -12.44
N ARG A 335 -17.86 16.44 -13.07
CA ARG A 335 -18.40 15.07 -13.25
C ARG A 335 -18.56 14.35 -11.93
N VAL A 336 -17.56 14.44 -11.04
CA VAL A 336 -17.61 13.86 -9.70
C VAL A 336 -18.78 14.43 -8.89
N GLU A 337 -19.03 15.75 -8.96
CA GLU A 337 -20.20 16.36 -8.32
C GLU A 337 -21.51 15.86 -8.91
N ALA A 338 -21.62 15.76 -10.23
CA ALA A 338 -22.82 15.27 -10.89
C ALA A 338 -23.14 13.81 -10.51
N TYR A 339 -22.14 12.93 -10.52
CA TYR A 339 -22.31 11.54 -10.04
C TYR A 339 -22.69 11.48 -8.57
N ALA A 340 -22.07 12.29 -7.71
CA ALA A 340 -22.41 12.35 -6.30
C ALA A 340 -23.86 12.80 -6.06
N ALA A 341 -24.37 13.74 -6.87
CA ALA A 341 -25.77 14.16 -6.81
C ALA A 341 -26.73 13.01 -7.20
N ILE A 342 -26.45 12.31 -8.29
CA ILE A 342 -27.26 11.16 -8.72
C ILE A 342 -27.29 10.06 -7.66
N PHE A 343 -26.14 9.71 -7.09
CA PHE A 343 -26.07 8.69 -6.05
C PHE A 343 -26.80 9.10 -4.76
N ARG A 344 -26.85 10.40 -4.45
CA ARG A 344 -27.57 10.92 -3.28
C ARG A 344 -29.09 10.82 -3.45
N ASP A 345 -29.59 11.01 -4.66
CA ASP A 345 -31.02 10.90 -4.98
C ASP A 345 -31.52 9.45 -4.97
N GLY A 346 -30.60 8.48 -4.93
CA GLY A 346 -30.88 7.05 -4.92
C GLY A 346 -30.33 6.38 -6.17
N VAL A 347 -29.65 5.25 -5.96
CA VAL A 347 -29.13 4.41 -7.04
C VAL A 347 -29.72 3.01 -6.93
N ASP A 348 -30.29 2.53 -8.04
CA ASP A 348 -30.83 1.19 -8.07
C ASP A 348 -29.72 0.12 -7.98
N VAL A 349 -30.14 -1.13 -7.77
CA VAL A 349 -29.22 -2.25 -7.60
C VAL A 349 -28.42 -2.55 -8.87
N GLN A 350 -28.97 -2.31 -10.07
CA GLN A 350 -28.32 -2.62 -11.34
C GLN A 350 -27.13 -1.69 -11.58
N HIS A 351 -27.30 -0.40 -11.29
CA HIS A 351 -26.24 0.60 -11.39
C HIS A 351 -25.13 0.38 -10.37
N ILE A 352 -25.47 -0.09 -9.16
CA ILE A 352 -24.45 -0.53 -8.18
C ILE A 352 -23.68 -1.73 -8.73
N MET A 353 -24.36 -2.75 -9.26
CA MET A 353 -23.72 -3.93 -9.86
C MET A 353 -22.85 -3.57 -11.08
N ALA A 354 -23.23 -2.55 -11.85
CA ALA A 354 -22.39 -2.04 -12.93
C ALA A 354 -21.11 -1.40 -12.37
N LEU A 355 -21.23 -0.56 -11.34
CA LEU A 355 -20.06 0.03 -10.68
C LEU A 355 -19.16 -1.03 -10.02
N GLU A 356 -19.74 -2.08 -9.43
CA GLU A 356 -19.00 -3.23 -8.89
C GLU A 356 -18.12 -3.87 -9.96
N ARG A 357 -18.73 -4.30 -11.08
CA ARG A 357 -18.03 -4.92 -12.21
C ARG A 357 -16.97 -4.01 -12.83
N ALA A 358 -17.22 -2.70 -12.90
CA ALA A 358 -16.25 -1.75 -13.41
C ALA A 358 -15.02 -1.64 -12.48
N ILE A 359 -15.23 -1.61 -11.16
CA ILE A 359 -14.13 -1.63 -10.18
C ILE A 359 -13.33 -2.93 -10.31
N ASP A 360 -14.00 -4.08 -10.40
CA ASP A 360 -13.34 -5.39 -10.46
C ASP A 360 -12.51 -5.55 -11.74
N ALA A 361 -13.04 -5.06 -12.86
CA ALA A 361 -12.32 -5.03 -14.13
C ALA A 361 -11.06 -4.15 -14.05
N LEU A 362 -11.13 -2.96 -13.43
CA LEU A 362 -9.95 -2.11 -13.24
C LEU A 362 -8.89 -2.78 -12.37
N THR A 363 -9.29 -3.33 -11.22
CA THR A 363 -8.39 -4.04 -10.31
C THR A 363 -7.71 -5.22 -10.99
N THR A 364 -8.46 -6.02 -11.75
CA THR A 364 -7.94 -7.16 -12.53
C THR A 364 -6.86 -6.75 -13.52
N HIS A 365 -6.98 -5.55 -14.11
CA HIS A 365 -6.01 -5.02 -15.08
C HIS A 365 -4.95 -4.11 -14.44
N GLY A 366 -4.82 -4.10 -13.11
CA GLY A 366 -3.81 -3.31 -12.40
C GLY A 366 -4.05 -1.80 -12.47
N ALA A 367 -5.24 -1.37 -12.86
CA ALA A 367 -5.64 0.02 -12.91
C ALA A 367 -6.30 0.41 -11.58
N SER A 368 -6.00 1.62 -11.09
CA SER A 368 -6.63 2.10 -9.87
C SER A 368 -8.11 2.42 -10.10
N PRO A 369 -9.04 1.94 -9.25
CA PRO A 369 -10.44 2.34 -9.27
C PRO A 369 -10.65 3.87 -9.20
N SER A 370 -9.69 4.60 -8.63
CA SER A 370 -9.68 6.08 -8.58
C SER A 370 -9.68 6.75 -9.95
N ALA A 371 -9.52 5.99 -11.03
CA ALA A 371 -9.61 6.48 -12.39
C ALA A 371 -11.07 6.69 -12.85
N LEU A 372 -12.05 6.04 -12.21
CA LEU A 372 -13.48 6.30 -12.42
C LEU A 372 -13.94 7.51 -11.60
N ASP A 373 -14.67 8.40 -12.24
CA ASP A 373 -15.26 9.56 -11.56
C ASP A 373 -16.38 9.14 -10.60
N GLN A 374 -17.07 8.04 -10.89
CA GLN A 374 -18.05 7.42 -10.00
C GLN A 374 -17.42 6.96 -8.68
N VAL A 375 -16.20 6.40 -8.71
CA VAL A 375 -15.49 5.98 -7.50
C VAL A 375 -15.09 7.19 -6.66
N LEU A 376 -14.61 8.26 -7.29
CA LEU A 376 -14.30 9.50 -6.56
C LEU A 376 -15.56 10.16 -5.97
N ALA A 377 -16.72 10.01 -6.62
CA ALA A 377 -17.98 10.52 -6.08
C ALA A 377 -18.38 9.84 -4.76
N LEU A 378 -17.92 8.61 -4.51
CA LEU A 378 -18.20 7.85 -3.29
C LEU A 378 -17.73 8.56 -2.01
N GLU A 379 -16.73 9.45 -2.10
CA GLU A 379 -16.29 10.28 -0.97
C GLU A 379 -17.46 11.07 -0.36
N ARG A 380 -18.41 11.49 -1.21
CA ARG A 380 -19.54 12.37 -0.86
C ARG A 380 -20.84 11.63 -0.57
N VAL A 381 -20.88 10.33 -0.86
CA VAL A 381 -22.06 9.46 -0.67
C VAL A 381 -21.62 8.16 0.03
N SER A 382 -21.10 8.29 1.25
CA SER A 382 -20.48 7.19 1.98
C SER A 382 -21.40 5.97 2.17
N ALA A 383 -22.71 6.15 2.28
CA ALA A 383 -23.66 5.04 2.32
C ALA A 383 -23.62 4.15 1.06
N VAL A 384 -23.42 4.74 -0.13
CA VAL A 384 -23.26 3.97 -1.38
C VAL A 384 -21.91 3.24 -1.40
N ALA A 385 -20.86 3.87 -0.87
CA ALA A 385 -19.55 3.21 -0.71
C ALA A 385 -19.64 1.98 0.21
N VAL A 386 -20.30 2.12 1.36
CA VAL A 386 -20.53 1.00 2.29
C VAL A 386 -21.44 -0.04 1.65
N ARG A 387 -22.42 0.37 0.84
CA ARG A 387 -23.29 -0.54 0.10
C ARG A 387 -22.50 -1.46 -0.84
N LEU A 388 -21.54 -0.91 -1.60
CA LEU A 388 -20.60 -1.71 -2.40
C LEU A 388 -19.78 -2.69 -1.54
N LEU A 389 -19.35 -2.25 -0.35
CA LEU A 389 -18.57 -3.06 0.57
C LEU A 389 -19.35 -4.26 1.12
N VAL A 390 -20.58 -4.06 1.60
CA VAL A 390 -21.39 -5.14 2.18
C VAL A 390 -21.96 -6.09 1.11
N ARG A 391 -21.92 -5.70 -0.17
CA ARG A 391 -22.34 -6.54 -1.29
C ARG A 391 -21.25 -7.41 -1.87
N ALA A 392 -19.99 -6.95 -1.80
CA ALA A 392 -18.85 -7.62 -2.41
C ALA A 392 -18.80 -9.10 -2.03
N ASP A 393 -18.33 -9.98 -2.91
CA ASP A 393 -18.10 -11.38 -2.55
C ASP A 393 -16.98 -11.52 -1.52
N VAL A 394 -16.88 -12.68 -0.86
CA VAL A 394 -15.85 -12.89 0.17
C VAL A 394 -14.44 -12.80 -0.43
N SER A 395 -14.27 -13.26 -1.67
CA SER A 395 -13.01 -13.15 -2.42
C SER A 395 -12.58 -11.71 -2.66
N ASP A 396 -13.55 -10.80 -2.83
CA ASP A 396 -13.32 -9.43 -3.31
C ASP A 396 -13.41 -8.41 -2.17
N LEU A 397 -13.74 -8.87 -0.95
CA LEU A 397 -13.95 -8.01 0.20
C LEU A 397 -12.71 -7.20 0.56
N SER A 398 -11.52 -7.81 0.46
CA SER A 398 -10.24 -7.12 0.69
C SER A 398 -10.04 -5.99 -0.31
N ASP A 399 -10.25 -6.26 -1.60
CA ASP A 399 -10.11 -5.26 -2.67
C ASP A 399 -11.14 -4.14 -2.53
N ARG A 400 -12.36 -4.48 -2.07
CA ARG A 400 -13.40 -3.49 -1.81
C ARG A 400 -13.08 -2.59 -0.62
N LEU A 401 -12.42 -3.12 0.42
CA LEU A 401 -11.92 -2.32 1.53
C LEU A 401 -10.82 -1.35 1.06
N GLU A 402 -10.03 -1.69 0.06
CA GLU A 402 -9.01 -0.79 -0.51
C GLU A 402 -9.61 0.40 -1.29
N LEU A 403 -10.92 0.48 -1.50
CA LEU A 403 -11.55 1.66 -2.11
C LEU A 403 -11.26 2.97 -1.36
N GLU A 404 -11.03 2.92 -0.03
CA GLU A 404 -10.61 4.11 0.72
C GLU A 404 -9.24 4.65 0.27
N ARG A 405 -8.40 3.81 -0.33
CA ARG A 405 -7.13 4.22 -0.95
C ARG A 405 -7.31 4.68 -2.39
N HIS A 406 -8.48 4.49 -2.96
CA HIS A 406 -8.82 4.85 -4.35
C HIS A 406 -9.76 6.05 -4.46
N GLY A 407 -9.83 6.88 -3.42
CA GLY A 407 -10.57 8.13 -3.42
C GLY A 407 -11.99 8.02 -2.86
N ALA A 408 -12.42 6.85 -2.39
CA ALA A 408 -13.53 6.80 -1.46
C ALA A 408 -13.11 7.39 -0.11
N ARG A 409 -14.10 7.79 0.70
CA ARG A 409 -13.85 8.27 2.06
C ARG A 409 -13.25 7.14 2.90
N ARG A 410 -12.22 7.43 3.71
CA ARG A 410 -11.71 6.48 4.71
C ARG A 410 -12.84 5.91 5.55
N TRP A 411 -12.88 4.59 5.69
CA TRP A 411 -13.93 3.87 6.40
C TRP A 411 -14.09 4.35 7.84
N ALA A 412 -12.97 4.66 8.49
CA ALA A 412 -12.93 5.23 9.83
C ALA A 412 -13.57 6.64 9.94
N PHE A 413 -13.70 7.39 8.83
CA PHE A 413 -14.36 8.69 8.79
C PHE A 413 -15.82 8.63 8.37
N VAL A 414 -16.32 7.46 7.96
CA VAL A 414 -17.72 7.27 7.57
C VAL A 414 -18.59 7.30 8.82
N ALA A 415 -19.73 7.98 8.78
CA ALA A 415 -20.59 8.10 9.95
C ALA A 415 -21.29 6.77 10.28
N PRO A 416 -21.54 6.43 11.56
CA PRO A 416 -22.31 5.25 11.93
C PRO A 416 -23.66 5.12 11.22
N ARG A 417 -24.39 6.24 11.07
CA ARG A 417 -25.65 6.29 10.31
C ARG A 417 -25.53 5.81 8.87
N ASP A 418 -24.40 6.10 8.19
CA ASP A 418 -24.20 5.73 6.79
C ASP A 418 -23.91 4.22 6.69
N TRP A 419 -23.20 3.65 7.69
CA TRP A 419 -23.05 2.20 7.84
C TRP A 419 -24.40 1.52 8.06
N GLY A 420 -25.20 2.01 9.00
CA GLY A 420 -26.52 1.48 9.31
C GLY A 420 -27.47 1.53 8.11
N ALA A 421 -27.53 2.68 7.42
CA ALA A 421 -28.38 2.88 6.25
C ALA A 421 -28.01 1.94 5.09
N ALA A 422 -26.71 1.75 4.83
CA ALA A 422 -26.24 0.84 3.80
C ALA A 422 -26.59 -0.63 4.10
N VAL A 423 -26.35 -1.08 5.34
CA VAL A 423 -26.71 -2.44 5.79
C VAL A 423 -28.22 -2.66 5.70
N ALA A 424 -29.03 -1.67 6.12
CA ALA A 424 -30.48 -1.77 6.04
C ALA A 424 -30.98 -1.86 4.58
N SER A 425 -30.43 -1.03 3.69
CA SER A 425 -30.78 -1.02 2.27
C SER A 425 -30.45 -2.35 1.58
N GLU A 426 -29.32 -2.96 1.93
CA GLU A 426 -28.92 -4.25 1.36
C GLU A 426 -29.63 -5.43 1.98
N LEU A 427 -29.93 -5.38 3.27
CA LEU A 427 -30.78 -6.37 3.91
C LEU A 427 -32.17 -6.40 3.26
N ALA A 428 -32.77 -5.23 2.99
CA ALA A 428 -34.05 -5.12 2.30
C ALA A 428 -33.96 -5.69 0.88
N SER A 429 -32.92 -5.31 0.12
CA SER A 429 -32.70 -5.78 -1.26
C SER A 429 -32.54 -7.30 -1.31
N LEU A 430 -31.72 -7.87 -0.43
CA LEU A 430 -31.52 -9.32 -0.31
C LEU A 430 -32.80 -10.04 0.10
N THR A 431 -33.56 -9.48 1.04
CA THR A 431 -34.85 -10.04 1.45
C THR A 431 -35.83 -10.09 0.27
N THR A 432 -35.92 -9.02 -0.52
CA THR A 432 -36.75 -9.00 -1.74
C THR A 432 -36.29 -10.04 -2.76
N SER A 433 -34.99 -10.15 -3.03
CA SER A 433 -34.45 -11.14 -3.97
C SER A 433 -34.70 -12.59 -3.52
N LEU A 434 -34.55 -12.88 -2.23
CA LEU A 434 -34.84 -14.21 -1.66
C LEU A 434 -36.34 -14.50 -1.65
N ALA A 435 -37.18 -13.49 -1.36
CA ALA A 435 -38.64 -13.63 -1.37
C ALA A 435 -39.20 -13.94 -2.77
N ALA A 436 -38.52 -13.49 -3.82
CA ALA A 436 -38.87 -13.81 -5.21
C ALA A 436 -38.62 -15.29 -5.57
N ILE A 437 -37.86 -16.03 -4.76
CA ILE A 437 -37.62 -17.47 -4.94
C ILE A 437 -38.67 -18.23 -4.12
N PRO A 438 -39.64 -18.95 -4.75
CA PRO A 438 -40.78 -19.52 -4.02
C PRO A 438 -40.38 -20.45 -2.87
N ALA A 439 -39.30 -21.21 -3.02
CA ALA A 439 -38.80 -22.12 -1.99
C ALA A 439 -38.18 -21.43 -0.76
N LEU A 440 -37.84 -20.14 -0.86
CA LEU A 440 -37.16 -19.38 0.19
C LEU A 440 -38.04 -18.29 0.80
N ALA A 441 -39.22 -18.01 0.23
CA ALA A 441 -40.04 -16.86 0.57
C ALA A 441 -40.39 -16.75 2.08
N GLU A 442 -40.81 -17.85 2.72
CA GLU A 442 -41.15 -17.86 4.15
C GLU A 442 -39.94 -17.61 5.07
N ARG A 443 -38.72 -17.84 4.58
CA ARG A 443 -37.47 -17.70 5.35
C ARG A 443 -36.61 -16.54 4.87
N ALA A 444 -37.07 -15.76 3.91
CA ALA A 444 -36.27 -14.76 3.21
C ALA A 444 -35.65 -13.73 4.17
N GLU A 445 -36.43 -13.21 5.12
CA GLU A 445 -35.95 -12.25 6.11
C GLU A 445 -34.88 -12.85 7.03
N THR A 446 -35.13 -14.05 7.57
CA THR A 446 -34.17 -14.75 8.45
C THR A 446 -32.87 -15.05 7.72
N LEU A 447 -32.94 -15.58 6.49
CA LEU A 447 -31.78 -15.91 5.69
C LEU A 447 -30.98 -14.65 5.30
N ALA A 448 -31.69 -13.58 4.91
CA ALA A 448 -31.04 -12.30 4.60
C ALA A 448 -30.33 -11.72 5.82
N ARG A 449 -30.95 -11.80 7.01
CA ARG A 449 -30.35 -11.33 8.27
C ARG A 449 -29.12 -12.15 8.65
N GLU A 450 -29.17 -13.47 8.53
CA GLU A 450 -28.02 -14.35 8.80
C GLU A 450 -26.85 -14.10 7.84
N GLN A 451 -27.14 -13.92 6.54
CA GLN A 451 -26.14 -13.62 5.53
C GLN A 451 -25.51 -12.23 5.76
N MET A 452 -26.31 -11.21 6.07
CA MET A 452 -25.80 -9.88 6.34
C MET A 452 -24.99 -9.82 7.64
N ALA A 453 -25.43 -10.52 8.69
CA ALA A 453 -24.65 -10.65 9.92
C ALA A 453 -23.30 -11.34 9.65
N ARG A 454 -23.27 -12.39 8.83
CA ARG A 454 -22.01 -13.03 8.41
C ARG A 454 -21.08 -12.04 7.70
N ARG A 455 -21.62 -11.26 6.76
CA ARG A 455 -20.86 -10.24 6.04
C ARG A 455 -20.26 -9.18 6.95
N VAL A 456 -21.05 -8.69 7.92
CA VAL A 456 -20.56 -7.75 8.94
C VAL A 456 -19.39 -8.33 9.72
N ARG A 457 -19.45 -9.61 10.10
CA ARG A 457 -18.33 -10.30 10.78
C ARG A 457 -17.10 -10.46 9.90
N GLU A 458 -17.29 -10.74 8.61
CA GLU A 458 -16.19 -10.83 7.64
C GLU A 458 -15.46 -9.48 7.50
N ILE A 459 -16.22 -8.37 7.42
CA ILE A 459 -15.65 -7.02 7.43
C ILE A 459 -14.86 -6.78 8.72
N LEU A 460 -15.43 -7.09 9.89
CA LEU A 460 -14.77 -6.88 11.19
C LEU A 460 -13.56 -7.78 11.42
N THR A 461 -13.47 -8.91 10.72
CA THR A 461 -12.30 -9.77 10.75
C THR A 461 -11.12 -9.09 10.04
N LEU A 462 -11.38 -8.38 8.94
CA LEU A 462 -10.37 -7.64 8.19
C LEU A 462 -10.10 -6.25 8.78
N ARG A 463 -11.13 -5.61 9.38
CA ARG A 463 -11.11 -4.24 9.87
C ARG A 463 -11.76 -4.13 11.26
N PRO A 464 -11.08 -4.63 12.32
CA PRO A 464 -11.61 -4.60 13.68
C PRO A 464 -11.78 -3.18 14.23
N ASP A 465 -11.11 -2.18 13.65
CA ASP A 465 -11.22 -0.76 13.99
C ASP A 465 -12.63 -0.20 13.72
N LEU A 466 -13.39 -0.82 12.82
CA LEU A 466 -14.76 -0.42 12.43
C LEU A 466 -15.86 -0.99 13.34
N ASP A 467 -15.51 -1.74 14.40
CA ASP A 467 -16.45 -2.35 15.35
C ASP A 467 -17.41 -1.33 15.95
N GLY A 468 -16.89 -0.17 16.36
CA GLY A 468 -17.70 0.93 16.89
C GLY A 468 -18.66 1.53 15.87
N HIS A 469 -18.23 1.71 14.62
CA HIS A 469 -19.03 2.25 13.52
C HIS A 469 -20.21 1.35 13.19
N LEU A 470 -19.95 0.05 13.03
CA LEU A 470 -20.97 -0.94 12.69
C LEU A 470 -21.94 -1.17 13.85
N ALA A 471 -21.46 -1.30 15.09
CA ALA A 471 -22.32 -1.49 16.25
C ALA A 471 -23.31 -0.33 16.41
N LEU A 472 -22.82 0.92 16.37
CA LEU A 472 -23.66 2.12 16.47
C LEU A 472 -24.58 2.26 15.26
N GLY A 473 -24.09 1.99 14.05
CA GLY A 473 -24.90 2.04 12.83
C GLY A 473 -26.07 1.06 12.84
N LEU A 474 -25.84 -0.18 13.27
CA LEU A 474 -26.89 -1.20 13.40
C LEU A 474 -27.95 -0.79 14.43
N MET A 475 -27.55 -0.17 15.53
CA MET A 475 -28.47 0.37 16.54
C MET A 475 -29.28 1.54 16.00
N GLU A 476 -28.62 2.52 15.36
CA GLU A 476 -29.28 3.70 14.78
C GLU A 476 -30.28 3.32 13.68
N ALA A 477 -29.94 2.36 12.84
CA ALA A 477 -30.81 1.82 11.80
C ALA A 477 -31.89 0.86 12.34
N ARG A 478 -31.93 0.62 13.66
CA ARG A 478 -32.87 -0.29 14.35
C ARG A 478 -32.81 -1.74 13.85
N LEU A 479 -31.66 -2.15 13.35
CA LEU A 479 -31.42 -3.53 12.91
C LEU A 479 -31.08 -4.45 14.10
N ALA A 480 -30.50 -3.89 15.16
CA ALA A 480 -30.13 -4.61 16.37
C ALA A 480 -30.39 -3.77 17.64
N ALA A 481 -31.01 -4.37 18.65
CA ALA A 481 -30.95 -3.86 20.01
C ALA A 481 -29.61 -4.26 20.67
N PRO A 482 -29.18 -3.62 21.78
CA PRO A 482 -27.93 -3.96 22.45
C PRO A 482 -27.72 -5.46 22.75
N PRO A 483 -28.74 -6.23 23.19
CA PRO A 483 -28.60 -7.69 23.39
C PRO A 483 -28.34 -8.47 22.10
N ASP A 484 -28.83 -7.97 20.95
CA ASP A 484 -28.74 -8.64 19.66
C ASP A 484 -27.46 -8.30 18.89
N LEU A 485 -26.67 -7.34 19.37
CA LEU A 485 -25.41 -6.96 18.73
C LEU A 485 -24.43 -8.13 18.63
N MET A 486 -24.42 -9.03 19.62
CA MET A 486 -23.57 -10.22 19.59
C MET A 486 -23.89 -11.11 18.37
N HIS A 487 -25.16 -11.21 17.98
CA HIS A 487 -25.54 -11.95 16.78
C HIS A 487 -25.00 -11.26 15.51
N TRP A 488 -24.98 -9.94 15.45
CA TRP A 488 -24.46 -9.24 14.27
C TRP A 488 -22.94 -9.26 14.21
N LEU A 489 -22.28 -8.94 15.31
CA LEU A 489 -20.84 -8.69 15.35
C LEU A 489 -20.01 -9.95 15.67
N GLY A 490 -20.65 -11.03 16.13
CA GLY A 490 -19.99 -12.27 16.56
C GLY A 490 -19.29 -12.17 17.91
N ARG A 491 -19.19 -10.98 18.48
CA ARG A 491 -18.65 -10.68 19.82
C ARG A 491 -19.37 -9.47 20.41
N MET A 492 -19.38 -9.36 21.74
CA MET A 492 -19.76 -8.10 22.37
C MET A 492 -18.62 -7.10 22.25
N PRO A 493 -18.87 -5.87 21.77
CA PRO A 493 -17.85 -4.82 21.75
C PRO A 493 -17.37 -4.52 23.18
N SER A 494 -16.21 -5.03 23.57
CA SER A 494 -15.68 -4.88 24.93
C SER A 494 -15.50 -3.42 25.32
N ALA A 495 -15.23 -2.58 24.31
CA ALA A 495 -15.12 -1.14 24.42
C ALA A 495 -16.42 -0.43 24.84
N PHE A 496 -17.61 -1.04 24.70
CA PHE A 496 -18.89 -0.38 24.97
C PHE A 496 -19.33 -0.45 26.44
N GLY A 497 -18.80 -1.40 27.21
CA GLY A 497 -19.13 -1.53 28.64
C GLY A 497 -18.47 -0.45 29.50
N ASP A 498 -17.22 -0.09 29.18
CA ASP A 498 -16.46 1.00 29.81
C ASP A 498 -15.56 1.67 28.76
N PRO A 499 -16.12 2.56 27.92
CA PRO A 499 -15.35 3.22 26.86
C PRO A 499 -14.22 4.10 27.40
N GLU A 500 -14.49 4.83 28.49
CA GLU A 500 -13.52 5.76 29.08
C GLU A 500 -12.34 5.02 29.72
N GLY A 501 -12.60 3.99 30.53
CA GLY A 501 -11.53 3.17 31.11
C GLY A 501 -10.73 2.41 30.05
N THR A 502 -11.38 1.96 28.97
CA THR A 502 -10.70 1.33 27.83
C THR A 502 -9.76 2.31 27.12
N LEU A 503 -10.23 3.52 26.82
CA LEU A 503 -9.40 4.58 26.21
C LEU A 503 -8.19 4.92 27.08
N LEU A 504 -8.38 5.09 28.40
CA LEU A 504 -7.29 5.39 29.33
C LEU A 504 -6.22 4.30 29.38
N ARG A 505 -6.64 3.04 29.42
CA ARG A 505 -5.71 1.89 29.44
C ARG A 505 -4.88 1.79 28.15
N LEU A 506 -5.50 2.06 26.99
CA LEU A 506 -4.82 2.04 25.70
C LEU A 506 -3.88 3.24 25.54
N ALA A 507 -4.34 4.43 25.96
CA ALA A 507 -3.53 5.63 26.03
C ALA A 507 -2.26 5.44 26.89
N ASP A 508 -2.40 4.82 28.06
CA ASP A 508 -1.25 4.47 28.92
C ASP A 508 -0.25 3.54 28.23
N ALA A 509 -0.75 2.57 27.46
CA ALA A 509 0.12 1.65 26.74
C ALA A 509 0.87 2.36 25.59
N ALA A 510 0.20 3.24 24.85
CA ALA A 510 0.83 4.06 23.82
C ALA A 510 1.85 5.04 24.42
N ALA A 511 1.50 5.74 25.50
CA ALA A 511 2.39 6.65 26.20
C ALA A 511 3.67 5.96 26.70
N ARG A 512 3.56 4.72 27.21
CA ARG A 512 4.74 3.93 27.61
C ARG A 512 5.64 3.55 26.44
N ARG A 513 5.08 3.28 25.26
CA ARG A 513 5.85 2.91 24.06
C ARG A 513 6.56 4.12 23.44
N HIS A 514 5.91 5.28 23.43
CA HIS A 514 6.35 6.45 22.66
C HIS A 514 6.73 7.66 23.52
N GLY A 515 6.74 7.54 24.85
CA GLY A 515 7.00 8.64 25.77
C GLY A 515 8.38 9.31 25.60
N GLU A 516 9.38 8.56 25.13
CA GLU A 516 10.73 9.05 24.83
C GLU A 516 10.91 9.54 23.38
N SER A 517 9.84 9.53 22.57
CA SER A 517 9.89 9.95 21.17
C SER A 517 9.89 11.48 21.06
N ASP A 518 10.75 12.04 20.21
CA ASP A 518 10.73 13.48 19.85
C ASP A 518 9.58 13.83 18.89
N LEU A 519 8.76 12.84 18.51
CA LEU A 519 7.64 13.05 17.60
C LEU A 519 6.49 13.77 18.32
N SER A 520 5.98 14.82 17.67
CA SER A 520 4.84 15.59 18.15
C SER A 520 3.81 15.78 17.04
N PHE A 521 2.54 15.77 17.44
CA PHE A 521 1.37 15.85 16.56
C PHE A 521 0.42 16.96 17.03
N PRO A 522 0.85 18.23 16.98
CA PRO A 522 0.12 19.33 17.59
C PRO A 522 -1.22 19.62 16.91
N ASP A 523 -1.40 19.24 15.64
CA ASP A 523 -2.64 19.52 14.90
C ASP A 523 -3.75 18.49 15.19
N LEU A 524 -3.42 17.40 15.89
CA LEU A 524 -4.36 16.35 16.29
C LEU A 524 -4.85 16.58 17.71
N ARG A 525 -5.55 17.69 17.92
CA ARG A 525 -6.22 18.00 19.19
C ARG A 525 -7.72 17.83 19.08
N VAL A 526 -8.32 17.19 20.09
CA VAL A 526 -9.77 16.95 20.15
C VAL A 526 -10.49 18.07 20.90
N ALA A 527 -11.75 18.31 20.55
CA ALA A 527 -12.57 19.30 21.25
C ALA A 527 -13.02 18.79 22.62
N ALA A 528 -13.13 17.48 22.80
CA ALA A 528 -13.30 16.90 24.12
C ALA A 528 -12.58 15.55 24.26
N GLN A 529 -12.07 15.32 25.46
CA GLN A 529 -11.38 14.11 25.86
C GLN A 529 -11.81 13.66 27.25
N PRO A 530 -11.59 12.38 27.62
CA PRO A 530 -11.68 11.93 29.00
C PRO A 530 -10.89 12.83 29.96
N ALA A 531 -11.43 13.11 31.15
CA ALA A 531 -10.81 14.05 32.09
C ALA A 531 -9.39 13.61 32.50
N ALA A 532 -9.17 12.31 32.61
CA ALA A 532 -7.87 11.75 32.99
C ALA A 532 -6.79 11.86 31.90
N PHE A 533 -7.11 12.29 30.67
CA PHE A 533 -6.09 12.50 29.62
C PHE A 533 -5.14 13.68 29.93
N VAL A 534 -5.53 14.60 30.82
CA VAL A 534 -4.69 15.74 31.26
C VAL A 534 -3.34 15.33 31.85
N ARG A 535 -3.18 14.06 32.26
CA ARG A 535 -1.94 13.53 32.84
C ARG A 535 -0.86 13.19 31.81
N PHE A 536 -1.20 13.08 30.53
CA PHE A 536 -0.26 12.70 29.48
C PHE A 536 0.55 13.91 29.01
N ALA A 537 1.80 13.66 28.63
CA ALA A 537 2.71 14.70 28.15
C ALA A 537 2.26 15.27 26.79
N ASP A 538 2.45 16.57 26.57
CA ASP A 538 1.91 17.28 25.41
C ASP A 538 2.38 16.72 24.06
N HIS A 539 3.60 16.20 23.96
CA HIS A 539 4.14 15.66 22.70
C HIS A 539 3.47 14.35 22.27
N VAL A 540 3.05 13.50 23.23
CA VAL A 540 2.34 12.24 22.93
C VAL A 540 0.84 12.40 22.78
N ASN A 541 0.25 13.52 23.20
CA ASN A 541 -1.19 13.72 23.20
C ASN A 541 -1.83 13.54 21.82
N GLY A 542 -1.20 14.01 20.74
CA GLY A 542 -1.80 13.86 19.41
C GLY A 542 -1.82 12.41 18.90
N LEU A 543 -0.89 11.56 19.35
CA LEU A 543 -0.93 10.12 19.10
C LEU A 543 -2.06 9.44 19.89
N ILE A 544 -2.17 9.80 21.16
CA ILE A 544 -3.18 9.24 22.08
C ILE A 544 -4.61 9.65 21.66
N GLU A 545 -4.77 10.91 21.27
CA GLU A 545 -6.05 11.52 20.89
C GLU A 545 -6.49 11.19 19.45
N ALA A 546 -5.61 10.67 18.59
CA ALA A 546 -5.93 10.38 17.19
C ALA A 546 -7.24 9.58 17.00
N PRO A 547 -7.55 8.51 17.76
CA PRO A 547 -8.82 7.79 17.64
C PRO A 547 -10.04 8.65 18.01
N LEU A 548 -9.92 9.52 19.02
CA LEU A 548 -10.96 10.48 19.40
C LEU A 548 -11.15 11.54 18.31
N PHE A 549 -10.05 12.04 17.72
CA PHE A 549 -10.09 12.96 16.58
C PHE A 549 -10.90 12.35 15.42
N VAL A 550 -10.62 11.09 15.09
CA VAL A 550 -11.34 10.35 14.06
C VAL A 550 -12.82 10.16 14.41
N SER A 551 -13.14 9.88 15.68
CA SER A 551 -14.53 9.81 16.11
C SER A 551 -15.27 11.13 15.92
N GLU A 552 -14.66 12.28 16.22
CA GLU A 552 -15.28 13.59 15.96
C GLU A 552 -15.58 13.81 14.47
N VAL A 553 -14.70 13.33 13.58
CA VAL A 553 -14.93 13.37 12.13
C VAL A 553 -16.11 12.47 11.74
N ALA A 554 -16.15 11.23 12.23
CA ALA A 554 -17.21 10.27 11.93
C ALA A 554 -18.58 10.75 12.41
N PHE A 555 -18.64 11.41 13.57
CA PHE A 555 -19.87 12.04 14.09
C PHE A 555 -20.20 13.39 13.45
N GLY A 556 -19.40 13.88 12.49
CA GLY A 556 -19.62 15.16 11.83
C GLY A 556 -19.42 16.38 12.73
N LEU A 557 -18.75 16.22 13.87
CA LEU A 557 -18.41 17.30 14.80
C LEU A 557 -17.24 18.15 14.28
N ARG A 558 -16.47 17.59 13.35
CA ARG A 558 -15.44 18.30 12.60
C ARG A 558 -15.34 17.80 11.16
N ALA A 559 -14.81 18.64 10.27
CA ALA A 559 -14.54 18.24 8.90
C ALA A 559 -13.42 17.18 8.83
N ALA A 560 -13.42 16.37 7.77
CA ALA A 560 -12.33 15.43 7.53
C ALA A 560 -10.99 16.19 7.41
N PRO A 561 -9.90 15.67 8.01
CA PRO A 561 -8.63 16.38 8.04
C PRO A 561 -8.04 16.46 6.63
N GLN A 562 -7.54 17.63 6.27
CA GLN A 562 -6.86 17.90 5.00
C GLN A 562 -5.42 18.38 5.24
N GLY A 563 -4.59 18.31 4.19
CA GLY A 563 -3.24 18.87 4.20
C GLY A 563 -2.39 18.34 5.35
N ARG A 564 -1.80 19.24 6.14
CA ARG A 564 -0.87 18.88 7.24
C ARG A 564 -1.52 18.02 8.32
N THR A 565 -2.76 18.32 8.71
CA THR A 565 -3.48 17.55 9.75
C THR A 565 -3.75 16.12 9.27
N GLY A 566 -4.13 15.95 8.00
CA GLY A 566 -4.33 14.63 7.40
C GLY A 566 -3.04 13.80 7.38
N VAL A 567 -1.93 14.41 6.97
CA VAL A 567 -0.60 13.76 6.99
C VAL A 567 -0.17 13.38 8.42
N GLN A 568 -0.41 14.23 9.43
CA GLN A 568 -0.11 13.89 10.83
C GLN A 568 -0.95 12.72 11.33
N LEU A 569 -2.24 12.68 10.98
CA LEU A 569 -3.11 11.58 11.34
C LEU A 569 -2.64 10.26 10.71
N LEU A 570 -2.30 10.26 9.43
CA LEU A 570 -1.75 9.08 8.75
C LEU A 570 -0.46 8.60 9.43
N ARG A 571 0.44 9.53 9.80
CA ARG A 571 1.65 9.17 10.55
C ARG A 571 1.31 8.52 11.89
N CYS A 572 0.33 9.04 12.64
CA CYS A 572 -0.06 8.43 13.93
C CYS A 572 -0.55 6.99 13.74
N ILE A 573 -1.39 6.76 12.73
CA ILE A 573 -1.92 5.43 12.40
C ILE A 573 -0.78 4.47 12.07
N HIS A 574 0.18 4.90 11.25
CA HIS A 574 1.34 4.06 10.89
C HIS A 574 2.37 3.89 12.02
N LEU A 575 2.47 4.85 12.94
CA LEU A 575 3.39 4.79 14.07
C LEU A 575 2.96 3.78 15.13
N ASP A 576 1.65 3.69 15.40
CA ASP A 576 1.08 2.71 16.35
C ASP A 576 -0.30 2.22 15.87
N PRO A 577 -0.33 1.33 14.85
CA PRO A 577 -1.58 0.80 14.31
C PRO A 577 -2.41 0.09 15.39
N SER A 578 -1.73 -0.64 16.28
CA SER A 578 -2.38 -1.37 17.37
C SER A 578 -3.10 -0.46 18.36
N HIS A 579 -2.52 0.70 18.71
CA HIS A 579 -3.23 1.70 19.52
C HIS A 579 -4.45 2.21 18.79
N PHE A 580 -4.29 2.63 17.53
CA PHE A 580 -5.37 3.23 16.75
C PHE A 580 -6.55 2.26 16.59
N ASP A 581 -6.30 1.04 16.12
CA ASP A 581 -7.33 0.05 15.81
C ASP A 581 -8.10 -0.40 17.06
N LEU A 582 -7.42 -0.55 18.19
CA LEU A 582 -8.05 -0.97 19.45
C LEU A 582 -8.79 0.17 20.15
N ALA A 583 -8.32 1.41 19.99
CA ALA A 583 -8.90 2.57 20.68
C ALA A 583 -10.05 3.19 19.90
N LEU A 584 -10.10 3.07 18.57
CA LEU A 584 -11.14 3.68 17.75
C LEU A 584 -12.56 3.21 18.12
N PRO A 585 -12.84 1.90 18.34
CA PRO A 585 -14.16 1.46 18.81
C PRO A 585 -14.58 2.09 20.14
N ALA A 586 -13.64 2.25 21.09
CA ALA A 586 -13.89 2.89 22.38
C ALA A 586 -14.11 4.41 22.23
N ALA A 587 -13.36 5.05 21.34
CA ALA A 587 -13.56 6.46 20.99
C ALA A 587 -14.96 6.70 20.42
N MET A 588 -15.41 5.86 19.49
CA MET A 588 -16.76 5.91 18.93
C MET A 588 -17.85 5.75 20.00
N ALA A 589 -17.72 4.74 20.87
CA ALA A 589 -18.69 4.50 21.95
C ALA A 589 -18.71 5.64 22.99
N TRP A 590 -17.54 6.14 23.41
CA TRP A 590 -17.43 7.29 24.32
C TRP A 590 -18.08 8.54 23.72
N GLN A 591 -17.83 8.80 22.43
CA GLN A 591 -18.39 9.92 21.70
C GLN A 591 -19.93 9.82 21.59
N ALA A 592 -20.47 8.63 21.32
CA ALA A 592 -21.92 8.38 21.32
C ALA A 592 -22.56 8.65 22.70
N MET A 593 -21.95 8.12 23.77
CA MET A 593 -22.42 8.35 25.15
C MET A 593 -22.37 9.83 25.56
N ARG A 594 -21.36 10.55 25.09
CA ARG A 594 -21.22 11.98 25.35
C ARG A 594 -22.33 12.79 24.68
N LEU A 595 -22.68 12.42 23.44
CA LEU A 595 -23.71 13.12 22.67
C LEU A 595 -25.12 12.80 23.15
N SER A 596 -25.39 11.62 23.70
CA SER A 596 -26.71 11.27 24.25
C SER A 596 -27.02 11.91 25.60
N ARG A 597 -26.00 12.42 26.31
CA ARG A 597 -26.14 13.13 27.60
C ARG A 597 -26.35 14.64 27.44
N LYS A 598 -26.21 15.17 26.22
CA LYS A 598 -26.54 16.56 25.87
C LYS A 598 -27.95 16.60 25.30
#